data_AF-A0A841EI24-F1
#
_entry.id   AF-A0A841EI24-F1
#
_cell.length_a   1.000
_cell.length_b   1.000
_cell.length_c   1.000
_cell.angle_alpha   90.00
_cell.angle_beta   90.00
_cell.angle_gamma   90.00
#
_symmetry.space_group_name_H-M   'P 1'
#
loop_
_entity.id
_entity.type
_entity.pdbx_description
1 polymer ?
#
loop_
_entity_poly.entity_id
_entity_poly.type
_entity_poly.pdbx_seq_one_letter_code
_entity_poly.pdbx_strand_id
1 'polypeptide(L)'
;MRLLWTSLFGQCDRVPDEGEAVAAFERHRAAVVEAGPAERLLVYELGQGWGPLCAFVGAGEPETPFPHLNDTEAMHGVTADMAAGREVTSPFS
;
A
#
# COMPACT_ATOMS: atom_id res chain seq x y z
N MET A 1 -10.91 7.37 5.98
CA MET A 1 -11.20 6.37 4.91
C MET A 1 -11.77 6.95 3.60
N ARG A 2 -12.77 7.85 3.61
CA ARG A 2 -13.47 8.32 2.38
C ARG A 2 -12.59 8.96 1.28
N LEU A 3 -11.57 9.74 1.66
CA LEU A 3 -10.72 10.47 0.71
C LEU A 3 -9.77 9.57 -0.08
N LEU A 4 -9.09 8.63 0.60
CA LEU A 4 -8.20 7.65 -0.06
C LEU A 4 -8.99 6.73 -1.01
N TRP A 5 -10.16 6.26 -0.56
CA TRP A 5 -11.04 5.43 -1.38
C TRP A 5 -11.48 6.14 -2.66
N THR A 6 -11.97 7.38 -2.55
CA THR A 6 -12.47 8.14 -3.72
C THR A 6 -11.37 8.39 -4.75
N SER A 7 -10.14 8.65 -4.29
CA SER A 7 -9.00 8.91 -5.18
C SER A 7 -8.49 7.65 -5.89
N LEU A 8 -8.64 6.47 -5.30
CA LEU A 8 -8.07 5.23 -5.84
C LEU A 8 -9.14 4.39 -6.57
N PHE A 9 -10.35 4.35 -6.04
CA PHE A 9 -11.38 3.37 -6.45
C PHE A 9 -12.72 4.01 -6.87
N GLY A 10 -12.82 5.35 -6.83
CA GLY A 10 -14.01 6.11 -7.23
C GLY A 10 -14.97 6.44 -6.08
N GLN A 11 -15.98 7.28 -6.36
CA GLN A 11 -16.98 7.71 -5.37
C GLN A 11 -17.82 6.52 -4.89
N CYS A 12 -17.89 6.34 -3.58
CA CYS A 12 -18.82 5.38 -2.96
C CYS A 12 -19.51 6.08 -1.79
N ASP A 13 -20.83 6.12 -1.81
CA ASP A 13 -21.65 6.75 -0.77
C ASP A 13 -21.75 5.90 0.51
N ARG A 14 -21.25 4.66 0.45
CA ARG A 14 -21.17 3.71 1.56
C ARG A 14 -19.84 2.96 1.54
N VAL A 15 -19.60 2.20 2.61
CA VAL A 15 -18.52 1.20 2.62
C VAL A 15 -18.91 0.08 1.65
N PRO A 16 -18.05 -0.29 0.69
CA PRO A 16 -18.27 -1.42 -0.21
C PRO A 16 -18.24 -2.74 0.57
N ASP A 17 -18.92 -3.76 0.06
CA ASP A 17 -18.65 -5.12 0.51
C ASP A 17 -17.31 -5.64 -0.03
N GLU A 18 -16.89 -6.82 0.42
CA GLU A 18 -15.60 -7.41 0.03
C GLU A 18 -15.49 -7.60 -1.50
N GLY A 19 -16.55 -8.10 -2.14
CA GLY A 19 -16.54 -8.37 -3.59
C GLY A 19 -16.46 -7.08 -4.39
N GLU A 20 -17.20 -6.06 -3.98
CA GLU A 20 -17.14 -4.72 -4.55
C GLU A 20 -15.74 -4.11 -4.38
N ALA A 21 -15.12 -4.29 -3.21
CA ALA A 21 -13.80 -3.74 -2.92
C ALA A 21 -12.70 -4.42 -3.75
N VAL A 22 -12.71 -5.76 -3.82
CA VAL A 22 -11.78 -6.54 -4.66
C VAL A 22 -11.93 -6.16 -6.12
N ALA A 23 -13.17 -6.08 -6.64
CA ALA A 23 -13.40 -5.71 -8.02
C ALA A 23 -12.91 -4.28 -8.33
N ALA A 24 -13.04 -3.35 -7.39
CA ALA A 24 -12.52 -1.99 -7.55
C ALA A 24 -10.98 -1.95 -7.55
N PHE A 25 -10.34 -2.73 -6.66
CA PHE A 25 -8.89 -2.90 -6.63
C PHE A 25 -8.36 -3.42 -7.97
N GLU A 26 -8.94 -4.51 -8.49
CA GLU A 26 -8.49 -5.12 -9.75
C GLU A 26 -8.66 -4.19 -10.94
N ARG A 27 -9.79 -3.48 -11.03
CA ARG A 27 -10.01 -2.48 -12.08
C ARG A 27 -8.97 -1.36 -12.03
N HIS A 28 -8.66 -0.84 -10.84
CA HIS A 28 -7.67 0.22 -10.67
C HIS A 28 -6.27 -0.27 -11.04
N ARG A 29 -5.87 -1.45 -10.53
CA ARG A 29 -4.58 -2.08 -10.84
C ARG A 29 -4.39 -2.25 -12.35
N ALA A 30 -5.40 -2.78 -13.05
CA ALA A 30 -5.36 -2.93 -14.50
C ALA A 30 -5.23 -1.58 -15.22
N ALA A 31 -6.03 -0.57 -14.82
CA ALA A 31 -5.97 0.76 -15.42
C ALA A 31 -4.59 1.44 -15.26
N VAL A 32 -3.94 1.27 -14.11
CA VAL A 32 -2.57 1.79 -13.88
C VAL A 32 -1.56 1.10 -14.79
N VAL A 33 -1.65 -0.23 -14.93
CA VAL A 33 -0.75 -1.01 -15.79
C VAL A 33 -0.96 -0.65 -17.27
N GLU A 34 -2.20 -0.49 -17.72
CA GLU A 34 -2.53 -0.13 -19.11
C GLU A 34 -2.12 1.30 -19.47
N ALA A 35 -2.21 2.25 -18.53
CA ALA A 35 -1.89 3.65 -18.77
C ALA A 35 -0.39 3.96 -18.68
N GLY A 36 0.39 3.15 -17.94
CA GLY A 36 1.80 3.39 -17.69
C GLY A 36 2.71 2.91 -18.84
N PRO A 37 3.76 3.67 -19.22
CA PRO A 37 4.79 3.14 -20.11
C PRO A 37 5.54 1.99 -19.42
N ALA A 38 5.67 0.86 -20.10
CA ALA A 38 6.19 -0.39 -19.54
C ALA A 38 7.59 -0.24 -18.92
N GLU A 39 8.42 0.62 -19.48
CA GLU A 39 9.78 0.89 -19.00
C GLU A 39 9.83 1.77 -17.73
N ARG A 40 8.70 2.39 -17.33
CA ARG A 40 8.59 3.21 -16.11
C ARG A 40 7.59 2.63 -15.12
N LEU A 41 7.17 1.38 -15.31
CA LEU A 41 6.22 0.70 -14.43
C LEU A 41 6.77 -0.65 -13.98
N LEU A 42 6.79 -0.86 -12.66
CA LEU A 42 7.06 -2.16 -12.04
C LEU A 42 5.80 -2.66 -11.36
N VAL A 43 5.31 -3.83 -11.76
CA VAL A 43 4.34 -4.59 -10.98
C VAL A 43 5.13 -5.37 -9.93
N TYR A 44 5.02 -4.94 -8.68
CA TYR A 44 5.74 -5.50 -7.55
C TYR A 44 4.78 -6.14 -6.57
N GLU A 45 5.03 -7.40 -6.22
CA GLU A 45 4.26 -8.17 -5.24
C GLU A 45 4.96 -8.11 -3.87
N LEU A 46 4.16 -7.95 -2.81
CA LEU A 46 4.69 -7.89 -1.45
C LEU A 46 5.44 -9.19 -1.10
N GLY A 47 6.63 -9.05 -0.51
CA GLY A 47 7.50 -10.17 -0.15
C GLY A 47 8.57 -10.50 -1.20
N GLN A 48 8.60 -9.83 -2.36
CA GLN A 48 9.65 -10.01 -3.36
C GLN A 48 11.04 -9.47 -2.93
N GLY A 49 11.11 -8.70 -1.85
CA GLY A 49 12.36 -8.19 -1.29
C GLY A 49 13.01 -7.07 -2.12
N TRP A 50 14.29 -6.80 -1.86
CA TRP A 50 14.99 -5.68 -2.50
C TRP A 50 15.24 -5.88 -4.00
N GLY A 51 15.56 -7.09 -4.44
CA GLY A 51 16.07 -7.35 -5.79
C GLY A 51 15.27 -6.72 -6.93
N PRO A 52 13.97 -7.07 -7.11
CA PRO A 52 13.17 -6.52 -8.21
C PRO A 52 13.00 -5.00 -8.14
N LEU A 53 12.88 -4.45 -6.93
CA LEU A 53 12.73 -3.01 -6.72
C LEU A 53 14.03 -2.26 -7.04
N CYS A 54 15.15 -2.69 -6.46
CA CYS A 54 16.48 -2.10 -6.65
C CYS A 54 16.90 -2.17 -8.13
N ALA A 55 16.68 -3.30 -8.79
CA ALA A 55 16.97 -3.47 -10.22
C ALA A 55 16.17 -2.48 -11.08
N PHE A 56 14.89 -2.27 -10.77
CA PHE A 56 14.03 -1.36 -11.51
C PHE A 56 14.41 0.12 -11.32
N VAL A 57 14.78 0.53 -10.10
CA VAL A 57 15.19 1.92 -9.83
C VAL A 57 16.67 2.20 -10.14
N GLY A 58 17.45 1.18 -10.47
CA GLY A 58 18.88 1.30 -10.76
C GLY A 58 19.75 1.55 -9.52
N ALA A 59 19.33 1.03 -8.36
CA ALA A 59 20.06 1.15 -7.10
C ALA A 59 20.70 -0.18 -6.67
N GLY A 60 21.73 -0.12 -5.82
CA GLY A 60 22.26 -1.30 -5.15
C GLY A 60 21.30 -1.83 -4.09
N GLU A 61 21.26 -3.15 -3.90
CA GLU A 61 20.53 -3.75 -2.78
C GLU A 61 21.22 -3.41 -1.45
N PRO A 62 20.48 -2.96 -0.43
CA PRO A 62 21.03 -2.71 0.89
C PRO A 62 21.25 -4.03 1.66
N GLU A 63 22.15 -4.01 2.65
CA GLU A 63 22.37 -5.15 3.55
C GLU A 63 21.25 -5.33 4.58
N THR A 64 20.41 -4.32 4.77
CA THR A 64 19.29 -4.37 5.69
C THR A 64 18.18 -5.28 5.16
N PRO A 65 17.48 -6.04 6.02
CA PRO A 65 16.32 -6.81 5.60
C PRO A 65 15.24 -5.91 4.98
N PHE A 66 14.47 -6.45 4.04
CA PHE A 66 13.31 -5.74 3.49
C PHE A 66 12.31 -5.45 4.62
N PRO A 67 11.84 -4.20 4.77
CA PRO A 67 11.05 -3.80 5.93
C PRO A 67 9.67 -4.45 5.95
N HIS A 68 9.22 -4.80 7.16
CA HIS A 68 7.86 -5.27 7.42
C HIS A 68 7.34 -4.59 8.70
N LEU A 69 6.84 -3.37 8.56
CA LEU A 69 6.59 -2.45 9.68
C LEU A 69 5.13 -2.02 9.82
N ASN A 70 4.29 -2.32 8.81
CA ASN A 70 2.90 -1.84 8.73
C ASN A 70 1.91 -3.01 8.60
N ASP A 71 2.02 -3.97 9.52
CA ASP A 71 1.07 -5.06 9.60
C ASP A 71 -0.19 -4.69 10.41
N THR A 72 -1.15 -5.61 10.41
CA THR A 72 -2.43 -5.41 11.09
C THR A 72 -2.27 -5.18 12.59
N GLU A 73 -1.33 -5.88 13.24
CA GLU A 73 -1.10 -5.75 14.68
C GLU A 73 -0.54 -4.37 15.03
N ALA A 74 0.47 -3.90 14.29
CA ALA A 74 1.02 -2.56 14.43
C ALA A 74 -0.06 -1.48 14.27
N MET A 75 -0.94 -1.63 13.28
CA MET A 75 -2.03 -0.68 13.04
C MET A 75 -3.11 -0.67 14.12
N HIS A 76 -3.41 -1.83 14.72
CA HIS A 76 -4.29 -1.89 15.88
C HIS A 76 -3.69 -1.16 17.08
N GLY A 77 -2.38 -1.28 17.31
CA GLY A 77 -1.66 -0.55 18.36
C GLY A 77 -1.75 0.96 18.17
N VAL A 78 -1.43 1.45 16.97
CA VAL A 78 -1.55 2.88 16.61
C VAL A 78 -2.96 3.41 16.83
N THR A 79 -3.97 2.65 16.42
CA THR A 79 -5.39 3.04 16.60
C THR A 79 -5.77 3.11 18.08
N ALA A 80 -5.28 2.18 18.90
CA ALA A 80 -5.53 2.16 20.34
C ALA A 80 -4.84 3.33 21.07
N ASP A 81 -3.63 3.70 20.66
CA ASP A 81 -2.91 4.85 21.20
C ASP A 81 -3.61 6.17 20.86
N MET A 82 -4.06 6.33 19.61
CA MET A 82 -4.87 7.46 19.19
C MET A 82 -6.16 7.58 20.01
N ALA A 83 -6.88 6.47 20.21
CA ALA A 83 -8.12 6.45 20.98
C ALA A 83 -7.91 6.82 22.46
N ALA A 84 -6.74 6.50 23.01
CA ALA A 84 -6.39 6.78 24.40
C ALA A 84 -5.66 8.12 24.61
N GLY A 85 -5.41 8.89 23.52
CA GLY A 85 -4.66 10.14 23.59
C GLY A 85 -3.18 9.96 24.00
N ARG A 86 -2.62 8.77 23.77
CA ARG A 86 -1.19 8.50 23.98
C ARG A 86 -0.37 9.02 22.80
N GLU A 87 0.92 9.19 23.03
CA GLU A 87 1.86 9.50 21.95
C GLU A 87 1.82 8.37 20.91
N VAL A 88 1.58 8.74 19.66
CA VAL A 88 1.52 7.80 18.54
C VAL A 88 2.91 7.69 17.95
N THR A 89 3.58 6.58 18.21
CA THR A 89 4.86 6.27 17.57
C THR A 89 4.58 5.74 16.17
N SER A 90 5.06 6.45 15.14
CA SER A 90 4.98 5.98 13.77
C SER A 90 6.00 4.86 13.54
N PRO A 91 5.62 3.75 12.89
CA PRO A 91 6.56 2.67 12.55
C PRO A 91 7.54 3.05 11.43
N PHE A 92 7.40 4.24 10.85
CA PHE A 92 8.24 4.79 9.79
C PHE A 92 9.20 5.89 10.27
N SER A 93 9.29 6.10 11.59
CA SER A 93 10.06 7.16 12.24
C SER A 93 11.42 6.70 12.74
#